data_AF-A0A9E2NWD0-F1
#
_entry.id   AF-A0A9E2NWD0-F1
#
_cell.length_a   1.000
_cell.length_b   1.000
_cell.length_c   1.000
_cell.angle_alpha   90.00
_cell.angle_beta   90.00
_cell.angle_gamma   90.00
#
_symmetry.space_group_name_H-M   'P 1'
#
loop_
_entity.id
_entity.type
_entity.pdbx_description
1 polymer ?
#
loop_
_entity_poly.entity_id
_entity_poly.type
_entity_poly.pdbx_seq_one_letter_code
_entity_poly.pdbx_strand_id
1 'polypeptide(L)' 'MTDREKSIVIVSVFTAKGDMIELEKSIKLALEKGVTVNEIKESMIQLYAYCGFPRSLNALGILFKIIRNILSEGR' A
#
# COMPACT_ATOMS: atom_id res chain seq x y z
N MET A 1 18.93 -0.79 -5.20
CA MET A 1 17.62 -0.50 -4.60
C MET A 1 17.79 0.14 -3.24
N THR A 2 17.29 1.36 -3.09
CA THR A 2 17.15 2.06 -1.80
C THR A 2 16.10 1.38 -0.92
N ASP A 3 16.10 1.65 0.38
CA ASP A 3 15.08 1.09 1.27
C ASP A 3 13.67 1.56 0.92
N ARG A 4 13.54 2.79 0.42
CA ARG A 4 12.29 3.33 -0.11
C ARG A 4 11.78 2.53 -1.32
N GLU A 5 12.68 2.23 -2.27
CA GLU A 5 12.36 1.42 -3.45
C GLU A 5 11.99 -0.02 -3.06
N LYS A 6 12.64 -0.60 -2.05
CA LYS A 6 12.26 -1.93 -1.54
C LYS A 6 10.86 -1.90 -0.92
N SER A 7 10.54 -0.88 -0.14
CA SER A 7 9.23 -0.78 0.50
C SER A 7 8.08 -0.71 -0.51
N ILE A 8 8.20 0.06 -1.59
CA ILE A 8 7.14 0.13 -2.61
C ILE A 8 7.00 -1.20 -3.38
N VAL A 9 8.11 -1.92 -3.61
CA VAL A 9 8.07 -3.27 -4.19
C VAL A 9 7.34 -4.24 -3.27
N ILE A 10 7.63 -4.23 -1.96
CA ILE A 10 6.98 -5.13 -0.99
C ILE A 10 5.47 -4.86 -0.92
N VAL A 11 5.05 -3.59 -0.89
CA VAL A 11 3.63 -3.22 -0.94
C VAL A 11 2.95 -3.76 -2.21
N SER A 12 3.63 -3.66 -3.35
CA SER A 12 3.14 -4.18 -4.62
C SER A 12 3.00 -5.70 -4.61
N VAL A 13 3.97 -6.41 -4.01
CA VAL A 13 3.94 -7.88 -3.85
C VAL A 13 2.73 -8.32 -3.03
N PHE A 14 2.49 -7.73 -1.86
CA PHE A 14 1.37 -8.14 -1.02
C PHE A 14 0.01 -7.72 -1.61
N THR A 15 -0.04 -6.59 -2.31
CA THR A 15 -1.21 -6.20 -3.12
C THR A 15 -1.51 -7.25 -4.19
N ALA A 16 -0.49 -7.64 -4.97
CA ALA A 16 -0.62 -8.65 -6.02
C ALA A 16 -1.00 -10.03 -5.48
N LYS A 17 -0.48 -10.42 -4.31
CA LYS A 17 -0.84 -11.69 -3.63
C LYS A 17 -2.22 -11.66 -3.00
N GLY A 18 -2.76 -10.48 -2.69
CA GLY A 18 -3.98 -10.32 -1.92
C GLY A 18 -3.81 -10.64 -0.43
N ASP A 19 -2.59 -10.53 0.10
CA ASP A 19 -2.27 -10.76 1.51
C ASP A 19 -2.47 -9.47 2.30
N MET A 20 -3.68 -9.31 2.84
CA MET A 20 -4.12 -8.08 3.48
C MET A 20 -3.41 -7.79 4.81
N ILE A 21 -2.98 -8.83 5.53
CA ILE A 21 -2.33 -8.70 6.83
C ILE A 21 -0.91 -8.15 6.65
N GLU A 22 -0.15 -8.73 5.73
CA GLU A 22 1.20 -8.25 5.42
C GLU A 22 1.18 -6.95 4.63
N LEU A 23 0.16 -6.73 3.80
CA LEU A 23 -0.04 -5.45 3.12
C LEU A 23 -0.17 -4.29 4.12
N GLU A 24 -1.01 -4.42 5.16
CA GLU A 24 -1.17 -3.34 6.16
C GLU A 24 0.16 -2.97 6.84
N LYS A 25 0.97 -3.98 7.21
CA LYS A 25 2.29 -3.77 7.81
C LYS A 25 3.25 -3.08 6.84
N SER A 26 3.28 -3.55 5.59
CA SER A 26 4.17 -3.02 4.56
C SER A 26 3.85 -1.56 4.20
N ILE A 27 2.57 -1.17 4.21
CA ILE A 27 2.16 0.22 3.95
C ILE A 27 2.69 1.15 5.05
N LYS A 28 2.53 0.78 6.33
CA LYS A 28 3.04 1.60 7.45
C LYS A 28 4.55 1.79 7.35
N LEU A 29 5.28 0.70 7.10
CA LEU A 29 6.73 0.75 6.90
C LEU A 29 7.12 1.59 5.66
N ALA A 30 6.36 1.51 4.56
CA ALA A 30 6.62 2.30 3.37
C ALA A 30 6.47 3.81 3.64
N LEU A 31 5.44 4.21 4.38
CA LEU A 31 5.24 5.60 4.81
C LEU A 31 6.39 6.08 5.70
N GLU A 32 6.83 5.28 6.66
CA GLU A 32 8.00 5.57 7.51
C GLU A 32 9.30 5.73 6.71
N LYS A 33 9.42 5.01 5.59
CA LYS A 33 10.56 5.09 4.65
C LYS A 33 10.41 6.20 3.60
N GLY A 34 9.41 7.07 3.72
CA GLY A 34 9.22 8.23 2.85
C GLY A 34 8.62 7.91 1.49
N VAL A 35 7.95 6.77 1.34
CA VAL A 35 7.04 6.53 0.21
C VAL A 35 5.76 7.31 0.48
N THR A 36 5.28 8.07 -0.49
CA THR A 36 4.06 8.87 -0.30
C THR A 36 2.82 8.01 -0.44
N VAL A 37 1.71 8.45 0.18
CA VAL A 37 0.39 7.86 -0.01
C VAL A 37 0.01 7.77 -1.48
N ASN A 38 0.32 8.79 -2.27
CA ASN A 38 0.00 8.81 -3.69
C ASN A 38 0.79 7.74 -4.45
N GLU A 39 2.08 7.55 -4.20
CA GLU A 39 2.85 6.50 -4.87
C GLU A 39 2.34 5.10 -4.53
N ILE A 40 1.96 4.86 -3.27
CA ILE A 40 1.35 3.59 -2.86
C ILE A 40 0.03 3.38 -3.60
N LYS A 41 -0.83 4.40 -3.63
CA LYS A 41 -2.12 4.37 -4.33
C LYS A 41 -1.94 4.10 -5.83
N GLU A 42 -1.01 4.78 -6.50
CA GLU A 42 -0.73 4.59 -7.92
C GLU A 42 -0.21 3.17 -8.21
N SER A 43 0.61 2.59 -7.32
CA SER A 43 1.05 1.20 -7.49
C SER A 43 -0.13 0.21 -7.48
N MET A 44 -1.13 0.44 -6.63
CA MET A 44 -2.35 -0.39 -6.57
C MET A 44 -3.24 -0.20 -7.81
N ILE A 45 -3.34 1.04 -8.31
CA ILE A 45 -4.04 1.36 -9.57
C ILE A 45 -3.33 0.71 -10.75
N GLN A 46 -2.00 0.71 -10.80
CA GLN A 46 -1.26 0.01 -11.85
C GLN A 46 -1.52 -1.50 -11.78
N LEU A 47 -1.50 -2.08 -10.57
CA LEU A 47 -1.77 -3.51 -10.37
C LEU A 47 -3.21 -3.90 -10.74
N TYR A 48 -4.14 -2.96 -10.89
CA TYR A 48 -5.50 -3.27 -11.35
C TYR A 48 -5.47 -3.99 -12.70
N ALA A 49 -4.63 -3.52 -13.62
CA ALA A 49 -4.50 -4.10 -14.97
C ALA A 49 -3.86 -5.49 -14.97
N TYR A 50 -3.05 -5.83 -13.95
CA TYR A 50 -2.25 -7.06 -13.92
C TYR A 50 -2.78 -8.12 -12.93
N CYS A 51 -3.44 -7.70 -11.86
CA CYS A 51 -3.90 -8.54 -10.75
C CYS A 51 -5.42 -8.49 -10.56
N GLY A 52 -6.12 -7.69 -11.36
CA GLY A 52 -7.58 -7.61 -11.41
C GLY A 52 -8.20 -6.72 -10.34
N PHE A 53 -9.48 -6.41 -10.55
CA PHE A 53 -10.28 -5.51 -9.72
C PHE A 53 -10.28 -5.86 -8.23
N PRO A 54 -10.54 -7.11 -7.81
CA PRO A 54 -10.77 -7.39 -6.40
C PRO A 54 -9.53 -7.13 -5.53
N ARG A 55 -8.34 -7.46 -6.05
CA ARG A 55 -7.10 -7.32 -5.29
C ARG A 55 -6.73 -5.86 -5.11
N SER A 56 -6.73 -5.08 -6.20
CA SER A 56 -6.42 -3.66 -6.14
C SER A 56 -7.42 -2.87 -5.30
N LEU A 57 -8.72 -3.15 -5.43
CA LEU A 57 -9.74 -2.43 -4.67
C LEU A 57 -9.68 -2.74 -3.17
N ASN A 58 -9.46 -4.00 -2.80
CA ASN A 58 -9.30 -4.38 -1.40
C ASN A 58 -8.04 -3.72 -0.79
N ALA A 59 -6.94 -3.69 -1.54
CA ALA A 59 -5.71 -3.02 -1.12
C ALA A 59 -5.91 -1.50 -0.91
N LEU A 60 -6.62 -0.85 -1.83
CA LEU A 60 -7.00 0.56 -1.69
C LEU A 60 -7.87 0.80 -0.45
N GLY A 61 -8.80 -0.11 -0.15
CA GLY A 61 -9.60 -0.06 1.07
C GLY A 61 -8.75 -0.07 2.35
N ILE A 62 -7.69 -0.88 2.39
CA ILE A 62 -6.74 -0.92 3.51
C ILE A 62 -5.94 0.37 3.59
N LEU A 63 -5.43 0.88 2.47
CA LEU A 63 -4.72 2.15 2.44
C LEU A 63 -5.58 3.28 3.02
N PHE A 64 -6.85 3.38 2.62
CA PHE A 64 -7.77 4.39 3.15
C PHE A 64 -8.07 4.22 4.63
N LYS A 65 -8.20 2.97 5.12
CA LYS A 65 -8.35 2.68 6.54
C LYS A 65 -7.15 3.20 7.34
N ILE A 66 -5.93 2.93 6.87
CA ILE A 66 -4.69 3.39 7.53
C ILE A 66 -4.63 4.92 7.56
N ILE A 67 -4.88 5.57 6.43
CA ILE A 67 -4.85 7.04 6.35
C ILE A 67 -5.88 7.65 7.30
N ARG A 68 -7.10 7.12 7.33
CA ARG A 68 -8.14 7.59 8.25
C ARG A 68 -7.71 7.45 9.71
N ASN A 69 -7.09 6.33 10.07
CA ASN A 69 -6.59 6.11 11.42
C ASN A 69 -5.49 7.13 11.79
N ILE A 70 -4.53 7.37 10.89
CA ILE A 70 -3.47 8.37 11.11
C ILE A 70 -4.06 9.76 11.32
N LEU A 71 -5.04 10.15 10.50
CA LEU A 71 -5.71 11.45 10.61
C LEU A 71 -6.52 11.57 11.90
N SER A 72 -7.15 10.49 12.37
CA SER A 72 -7.89 10.50 13.64
C SER A 72 -6.99 10.56 14.88
N GLU A 73 -5.75 10.08 14.76
CA GLU A 73 -4.77 10.06 15.87
C GLU A 73 -4.02 11.39 16.03
N GLY A 74 -4.31 12.41 15.21
CA GLY A 74 -3.77 13.77 15.38
C GLY A 74 -2.25 13.85 15.26
N ARG A 75 -1.67 13.09 14.31
CA ARG A 75 -0.28 13.28 13.86
C ARG A 75 -0.21 14.15 12.61
#